data_AF-G5A5Y9-F1
#
_entry.id   AF-G5A5Y9-F1
#
_cell.length_a   1.000
_cell.length_b   1.000
_cell.length_c   1.000
_cell.angle_alpha   90.00
_cell.angle_beta   90.00
_cell.angle_gamma   90.00
#
_symmetry.space_group_name_H-M   'P 1'
#
loop_
_entity.id
_entity.type
_entity.pdbx_description
1 polymer ?
#
loop_
_entity_poly.entity_id
_entity_poly.type
_entity_poly.pdbx_seq_one_letter_code
_entity_poly.pdbx_strand_id
1 'polypeptide(L)'
;TRSRVFHWDGMEKDVKKLVDGCTECLKAKHPTVRYGKLPPKTVEVWPWFEIAVDSIGPYGSQKFRALSIIDTATRLMELLPVINPDSAEAAYLVDRHWLCRYPKPVRFIHDGGSEFKREVHRVIGEKMRTQEITTSEEWESFLHNTTFAARGSNHSMLKASPAQLAFGRDMFVDLAHKTDWEAEHLRKVQLVRLHNERENRG
;
A
#
# COMPACT_ATOMS: atom_id res chain seq x y z
N THR A 1 24.88 37.69 17.24
CA THR A 1 25.99 38.06 18.17
C THR A 1 25.45 38.18 19.58
N ARG A 2 25.18 37.06 20.27
CA ARG A 2 24.73 37.06 21.68
C ARG A 2 24.97 35.68 22.31
N SER A 3 26.24 35.34 22.47
CA SER A 3 26.65 34.31 23.43
C SER A 3 28.05 34.70 23.92
N ARG A 4 28.36 34.38 25.19
CA ARG A 4 29.65 34.57 25.91
C ARG A 4 29.73 35.67 26.98
N VAL A 5 28.76 35.81 27.89
CA VAL A 5 28.94 36.71 29.05
C VAL A 5 28.64 36.08 30.43
N PHE A 6 27.95 34.93 30.51
CA PHE A 6 27.54 34.38 31.81
C PHE A 6 27.79 32.88 31.93
N HIS A 7 28.35 32.45 33.06
CA HIS A 7 28.58 31.06 33.45
C HIS A 7 28.49 30.97 34.99
N TRP A 8 27.73 30.00 35.50
CA TRP A 8 27.68 29.65 36.94
C TRP A 8 27.43 28.15 37.12
N ASP A 9 27.76 27.64 38.30
CA ASP A 9 27.55 26.24 38.64
C ASP A 9 26.07 25.88 38.63
N GLY A 10 25.69 24.91 37.79
CA GLY A 10 24.30 24.49 37.65
C GLY A 10 23.47 25.28 36.63
N MET A 11 24.08 26.20 35.86
CA MET A 11 23.41 26.99 34.82
C MET A 11 22.52 26.16 33.88
N GLU A 12 22.98 24.98 33.44
CA GLU A 12 22.18 24.10 32.59
C GLU A 12 20.89 23.60 33.27
N LYS A 13 20.95 23.31 34.58
CA LYS A 13 19.77 22.87 35.35
C LYS A 13 18.76 24.01 35.49
N ASP A 14 19.24 25.23 35.73
CA ASP A 14 18.38 26.41 35.87
C ASP A 14 17.71 26.78 34.55
N VAL A 15 18.47 26.78 33.45
CA VAL A 15 17.92 27.00 32.10
C VAL A 15 16.89 25.93 31.76
N LYS A 16 17.18 24.66 32.06
CA LYS A 16 16.23 23.56 31.83
C LYS A 16 14.94 23.75 32.63
N LYS A 17 15.03 24.09 33.91
CA LYS A 17 13.87 24.35 34.78
C LYS A 17 13.01 25.50 34.27
N LEU A 18 13.64 26.57 33.75
CA LEU A 18 12.94 27.70 33.15
C LEU A 18 12.20 27.31 31.87
N VAL A 19 12.87 26.58 30.97
CA VAL A 19 12.30 26.17 29.68
C VAL A 19 11.19 25.13 29.87
N ASP A 20 11.37 24.16 30.78
CA ASP A 20 10.37 23.14 31.10
C ASP A 20 9.11 23.73 31.78
N GLY A 21 9.21 24.91 32.41
CA GLY A 21 8.07 25.65 32.97
C GLY A 21 7.42 26.66 32.02
N CYS A 22 8.02 26.92 30.86
CA CYS A 22 7.55 27.93 29.92
C CYS A 22 6.51 27.35 28.96
N THR A 23 5.26 27.82 29.04
CA THR A 23 4.15 27.34 28.20
C THR A 23 4.36 27.62 26.71
N GLU A 24 4.99 28.73 26.35
CA GLU A 24 5.33 29.05 24.96
C GLU A 24 6.38 28.11 24.39
N CYS A 25 7.44 27.81 25.16
CA CYS A 25 8.46 26.85 24.78
C CYS A 25 7.90 25.43 24.67
N LEU A 26 7.04 25.03 25.61
CA LEU A 26 6.38 23.72 25.59
C LEU A 26 5.45 23.55 24.39
N LYS A 27 4.71 24.60 24.01
CA LYS A 27 3.85 24.59 22.82
C LYS A 27 4.65 24.59 21.51
N ALA A 28 5.78 25.29 21.47
CA ALA A 28 6.66 25.34 20.31
C ALA A 28 7.47 24.05 20.13
N LYS A 29 7.71 23.30 21.21
CA LYS A 29 8.40 22.01 21.18
C LYS A 29 7.46 20.95 20.61
N HIS A 30 7.77 20.45 19.41
CA HIS A 30 7.07 19.29 18.88
C HIS A 30 7.23 18.12 19.86
N PRO A 31 6.15 17.49 20.36
CA PRO A 31 6.27 16.38 21.27
C PRO A 31 6.90 15.20 20.52
N THR A 32 8.09 14.79 20.94
CA THR A 32 8.68 13.50 20.57
C THR A 32 8.08 12.45 21.49
N VAL A 33 6.80 12.14 21.28
CA VAL A 33 6.16 11.00 21.96
C VAL A 33 6.84 9.74 21.43
N ARG A 34 7.59 9.05 22.28
CA ARG A 34 8.01 7.68 22.01
C ARG A 34 6.78 6.80 22.20
N TYR A 35 6.00 6.60 21.13
CA TYR A 35 5.00 5.55 21.12
C TYR A 35 5.72 4.24 21.51
N GLY A 36 5.10 3.45 22.40
CA GLY A 36 5.68 2.20 22.87
C GLY A 36 5.93 1.20 21.74
N LYS A 37 6.37 -0.02 22.07
CA LYS A 37 6.57 -1.06 21.05
C LYS A 37 5.27 -1.33 20.30
N LEU A 38 5.34 -1.36 18.98
CA LEU A 38 4.24 -1.74 18.12
C LEU A 38 3.85 -3.20 18.43
N PRO A 39 2.54 -3.48 18.57
CA PRO A 39 2.07 -4.86 18.71
C PRO A 39 2.47 -5.66 17.46
N PRO A 40 2.74 -6.97 17.61
CA PRO A 40 3.02 -7.84 16.47
C PRO A 40 1.84 -7.81 15.50
N LYS A 41 2.11 -7.44 14.24
CA LYS A 41 1.13 -7.45 13.16
C LYS A 41 0.74 -8.91 12.89
N THR A 42 -0.53 -9.28 13.08
CA THR A 42 -1.05 -10.60 12.71
C THR A 42 -1.12 -10.70 11.19
N VAL A 43 -0.41 -11.68 10.62
CA VAL A 43 -0.34 -11.87 9.16
C VAL A 43 -1.07 -13.14 8.80
N GLU A 44 -2.14 -13.01 8.03
CA GLU A 44 -2.71 -14.14 7.30
C GLU A 44 -2.39 -13.99 5.82
N VAL A 45 -1.96 -15.08 5.21
CA VAL A 45 -1.42 -15.09 3.84
C VAL A 45 -2.02 -16.26 3.11
N TRP A 46 -3.32 -16.13 2.88
CA TRP A 46 -4.09 -17.09 2.13
C TRP A 46 -4.76 -16.36 0.97
N PRO A 47 -4.74 -16.94 -0.24
CA PRO A 47 -5.53 -16.40 -1.34
C PRO A 47 -6.96 -16.15 -0.88
N TRP A 48 -7.52 -15.02 -1.30
CA TRP A 48 -8.90 -14.64 -1.03
C TRP A 48 -9.19 -14.31 0.43
N PHE A 49 -8.23 -14.35 1.36
CA PHE A 49 -8.50 -14.01 2.75
C PHE A 49 -8.74 -12.51 2.93
N GLU A 50 -7.90 -11.70 2.29
CA GLU A 50 -7.89 -10.25 2.44
C GLU A 50 -7.65 -9.56 1.11
N ILE A 51 -8.49 -8.56 0.84
CA ILE A 51 -8.28 -7.66 -0.29
C ILE A 51 -8.03 -6.23 0.20
N ALA A 52 -7.12 -5.55 -0.49
CA ALA A 52 -6.88 -4.12 -0.37
C ALA A 52 -7.63 -3.38 -1.48
N VAL A 53 -8.47 -2.41 -1.11
CA VAL A 53 -9.28 -1.60 -2.02
C VAL A 53 -8.85 -0.15 -1.86
N ASP A 54 -8.24 0.41 -2.90
CA ASP A 54 -7.64 1.74 -2.87
C ASP A 54 -8.10 2.57 -4.07
N SER A 55 -8.36 3.86 -3.83
CA SER A 55 -8.56 4.83 -4.92
C SER A 55 -7.21 5.33 -5.42
N ILE A 56 -7.03 5.36 -6.74
CA ILE A 56 -5.84 5.87 -7.43
C ILE A 56 -6.19 7.05 -8.35
N GLY A 57 -5.22 7.95 -8.52
CA GLY A 57 -5.38 9.21 -9.26
C GLY A 57 -5.69 10.41 -8.34
N PRO A 58 -6.10 11.56 -8.91
CA PRO A 58 -6.40 11.79 -10.32
C PRO A 58 -5.16 11.83 -11.23
N TYR A 59 -5.32 11.45 -12.50
CA TYR A 59 -4.27 11.47 -13.53
C TYR A 59 -4.66 12.35 -14.72
N GLY A 60 -3.67 13.02 -15.33
CA GLY A 60 -3.87 13.87 -16.52
C GLY A 60 -4.70 15.13 -16.26
N SER A 61 -4.95 15.91 -17.31
CA SER A 61 -5.80 17.11 -17.24
C SER A 61 -7.28 16.77 -17.10
N GLN A 62 -7.70 15.60 -17.58
CA GLN A 62 -9.05 15.05 -17.47
C GLN A 62 -9.37 14.55 -16.05
N LYS A 63 -8.36 14.49 -15.16
CA LYS A 63 -8.47 14.02 -13.77
C LYS A 63 -9.03 12.59 -13.67
N PHE A 64 -8.58 11.69 -14.54
CA PHE A 64 -8.98 10.29 -14.53
C PHE A 64 -8.66 9.62 -13.20
N ARG A 65 -9.59 8.79 -12.72
CA ARG A 65 -9.47 8.04 -11.48
C ARG A 65 -9.71 6.56 -11.74
N ALA A 66 -9.19 5.74 -10.84
CA ALA A 66 -9.47 4.32 -10.84
C ALA A 66 -9.52 3.76 -9.41
N LEU A 67 -10.17 2.63 -9.25
CA LEU A 67 -10.19 1.81 -8.05
C LEU A 67 -9.28 0.62 -8.30
N SER A 68 -8.29 0.44 -7.43
CA SER A 68 -7.48 -0.77 -7.41
C SER A 68 -7.98 -1.72 -6.32
N ILE A 69 -8.28 -2.95 -6.70
CA ILE A 69 -8.63 -4.04 -5.79
C ILE A 69 -7.51 -5.08 -5.89
N ILE A 70 -6.88 -5.44 -4.77
CA ILE A 70 -5.69 -6.30 -4.76
C ILE A 70 -5.83 -7.36 -3.67
N ASP A 71 -5.74 -8.64 -4.03
CA ASP A 71 -5.57 -9.71 -3.05
C ASP A 71 -4.17 -9.65 -2.43
N THR A 72 -4.07 -9.54 -1.11
CA THR A 72 -2.78 -9.22 -0.46
C THR A 72 -1.82 -10.41 -0.38
N ALA A 73 -2.31 -11.62 -0.63
CA ALA A 73 -1.53 -12.86 -0.67
C ALA A 73 -0.95 -13.13 -2.07
N THR A 74 -1.80 -13.25 -3.07
CA THR A 74 -1.45 -13.56 -4.47
C THR A 74 -0.98 -12.34 -5.25
N ARG A 75 -1.32 -11.12 -4.80
CA ARG A 75 -1.15 -9.87 -5.55
C ARG A 75 -1.95 -9.81 -6.84
N LEU A 76 -2.97 -10.65 -6.97
CA LEU A 76 -3.94 -10.52 -8.04
C LEU A 76 -4.64 -9.17 -7.91
N MET A 77 -4.63 -8.38 -8.98
CA MET A 77 -5.20 -7.04 -8.98
C MET A 77 -6.26 -6.85 -10.05
N GLU A 78 -7.23 -5.99 -9.78
CA GLU A 78 -8.20 -5.40 -10.71
C GLU A 78 -8.04 -3.87 -10.67
N LEU A 79 -7.93 -3.22 -11.83
CA LEU A 79 -8.01 -1.76 -11.94
C LEU A 79 -9.28 -1.38 -12.69
N LEU A 80 -10.13 -0.58 -12.05
CA LEU A 80 -11.44 -0.23 -12.56
C LEU A 80 -11.55 1.29 -12.69
N PRO A 81 -12.04 1.85 -13.80
CA PRO A 81 -12.26 3.27 -13.91
C PRO A 81 -13.31 3.73 -12.88
N VAL A 82 -13.10 4.90 -12.28
CA VAL A 82 -14.02 5.51 -11.32
C VAL A 82 -14.49 6.84 -11.87
N ILE A 83 -15.81 7.01 -11.93
CA ILE A 83 -16.49 8.23 -12.38
C ILE A 83 -16.61 9.18 -11.19
N ASN A 84 -17.20 8.73 -10.08
CA ASN A 84 -17.35 9.52 -8.86
C ASN A 84 -16.52 8.92 -7.72
N PRO A 85 -15.77 9.74 -6.96
CA PRO A 85 -14.91 9.29 -5.86
C PRO A 85 -15.71 8.95 -4.59
N ASP A 86 -16.90 8.38 -4.72
CA ASP A 86 -17.82 8.08 -3.63
C ASP A 86 -17.65 6.64 -3.14
N SER A 87 -17.89 6.42 -1.86
CA SER A 87 -17.82 5.08 -1.25
C SER A 87 -18.85 4.12 -1.83
N ALA A 88 -20.02 4.61 -2.24
CA ALA A 88 -21.07 3.82 -2.87
C ALA A 88 -20.63 3.28 -4.24
N GLU A 89 -19.94 4.10 -5.04
CA GLU A 89 -19.40 3.67 -6.33
C GLU A 89 -18.30 2.63 -6.14
N ALA A 90 -17.40 2.85 -5.17
CA ALA A 90 -16.37 1.86 -4.84
C ALA A 90 -16.97 0.51 -4.41
N ALA A 91 -18.01 0.51 -3.57
CA ALA A 91 -18.71 -0.70 -3.15
C ALA A 91 -19.38 -1.42 -4.34
N TYR A 92 -20.03 -0.65 -5.22
CA TYR A 92 -20.65 -1.19 -6.44
C TYR A 92 -19.63 -1.85 -7.38
N LEU A 93 -18.47 -1.20 -7.58
CA LEU A 93 -17.39 -1.74 -8.40
C LEU A 93 -16.80 -3.03 -7.80
N VAL A 94 -16.58 -3.04 -6.48
CA VAL A 94 -16.08 -4.23 -5.77
C VAL A 94 -17.06 -5.40 -5.90
N ASP A 95 -18.36 -5.17 -5.72
CA ASP A 95 -19.37 -6.21 -5.84
C ASP A 95 -19.35 -6.85 -7.24
N ARG A 96 -19.44 -6.02 -8.27
CA ARG A 96 -19.56 -6.48 -9.66
C ARG A 96 -18.28 -7.12 -10.21
N HIS A 97 -17.12 -6.57 -9.86
CA HIS A 97 -15.85 -6.97 -10.47
C HIS A 97 -15.01 -7.91 -9.61
N TRP A 98 -15.25 -7.95 -8.29
CA TRP A 98 -14.58 -8.90 -7.41
C TRP A 98 -15.53 -10.01 -6.96
N LEU A 99 -16.63 -9.67 -6.28
CA LEU A 99 -17.50 -10.67 -5.65
C LEU A 99 -18.23 -11.57 -6.65
N CYS A 100 -18.50 -11.08 -7.86
CA CYS A 100 -19.07 -11.91 -8.93
C CYS A 100 -18.05 -12.84 -9.62
N ARG A 101 -16.74 -12.63 -9.43
CA ARG A 101 -15.67 -13.35 -10.16
C ARG A 101 -14.80 -14.22 -9.28
N TYR A 102 -14.60 -13.82 -8.03
CA TYR A 102 -13.65 -14.41 -7.10
C TYR A 102 -14.34 -14.77 -5.78
N PRO A 103 -13.76 -15.69 -4.99
CA PRO A 103 -14.27 -15.99 -3.67
C PRO A 103 -14.40 -14.74 -2.80
N LYS A 104 -15.46 -14.69 -1.98
CA LYS A 104 -15.72 -13.59 -1.06
C LYS A 104 -14.61 -13.53 -0.01
N PRO A 105 -13.94 -12.37 0.18
CA PRO A 105 -12.90 -12.26 1.17
C PRO A 105 -13.43 -12.13 2.59
N VAL A 106 -12.57 -12.49 3.54
CA VAL A 106 -12.85 -12.38 4.98
C VAL A 106 -12.65 -10.94 5.45
N ARG A 107 -11.66 -10.23 4.88
CA ARG A 107 -11.31 -8.86 5.28
C ARG A 107 -11.14 -7.94 4.07
N PHE A 108 -11.66 -6.72 4.21
CA PHE A 108 -11.39 -5.59 3.32
C PHE A 108 -10.48 -4.60 4.03
N ILE A 109 -9.43 -4.15 3.36
CA ILE A 109 -8.54 -3.08 3.85
C ILE A 109 -8.58 -1.93 2.86
N HIS A 110 -8.70 -0.70 3.36
CA HIS A 110 -8.83 0.51 2.53
C HIS A 110 -7.58 1.41 2.49
N ASP A 111 -6.47 1.01 3.13
CA ASP A 111 -5.24 1.83 3.16
C ASP A 111 -3.93 1.03 3.32
N GLY A 112 -3.85 -0.15 2.72
CA GLY A 112 -2.93 -1.20 3.20
C GLY A 112 -1.56 -1.32 2.54
N GLY A 113 -1.27 -0.63 1.43
CA GLY A 113 -0.10 -0.98 0.63
C GLY A 113 0.58 0.19 -0.08
N SER A 114 1.48 0.89 0.63
CA SER A 114 2.33 1.91 -0.01
C SER A 114 3.21 1.34 -1.14
N GLU A 115 3.57 0.06 -1.06
CA GLU A 115 4.33 -0.64 -2.11
C GLU A 115 3.49 -0.87 -3.38
N PHE A 116 2.24 -1.33 -3.26
CA PHE A 116 1.37 -1.56 -4.43
C PHE A 116 0.96 -0.25 -5.08
N LYS A 117 0.58 0.73 -4.26
CA LYS A 117 0.29 2.08 -4.74
C LYS A 117 1.47 2.59 -5.56
N ARG A 118 2.71 2.51 -5.06
CA ARG A 118 3.88 2.97 -5.82
C ARG A 118 4.06 2.25 -7.16
N GLU A 119 3.93 0.93 -7.20
CA GLU A 119 4.13 0.17 -8.44
C GLU A 119 3.06 0.49 -9.47
N VAL A 120 1.79 0.51 -9.05
CA VAL A 120 0.66 0.87 -9.91
C VAL A 120 0.78 2.31 -10.40
N HIS A 121 1.06 3.26 -9.49
CA HIS A 121 1.29 4.65 -9.85
C HIS A 121 2.47 4.83 -10.80
N ARG A 122 3.54 4.04 -10.65
CA ARG A 122 4.71 4.06 -11.54
C ARG A 122 4.33 3.59 -12.94
N VAL A 123 3.71 2.42 -13.06
CA VAL A 123 3.30 1.87 -14.36
C VAL A 123 2.30 2.79 -15.07
N ILE A 124 1.32 3.33 -14.32
CA ILE A 124 0.36 4.29 -14.86
C ILE A 124 1.06 5.57 -15.31
N GLY A 125 1.91 6.14 -14.45
CA GLY A 125 2.63 7.37 -14.73
C GLY A 125 3.61 7.25 -15.91
N GLU A 126 4.34 6.15 -16.01
CA GLU A 126 5.27 5.89 -17.13
C GLU A 126 4.51 5.76 -18.45
N LYS A 127 3.45 4.96 -18.49
CA LYS A 127 2.69 4.77 -19.74
C LYS A 127 1.89 6.01 -20.15
N MET A 128 1.34 6.78 -19.20
CA MET A 128 0.67 8.05 -19.51
C MET A 128 1.63 9.12 -20.06
N ARG A 129 2.96 8.98 -19.88
CA ARG A 129 3.93 9.83 -20.58
C ARG A 129 4.14 9.44 -22.04
N THR A 130 3.81 8.19 -22.40
CA THR A 130 4.01 7.64 -23.75
C THR A 130 2.76 7.68 -24.62
N GLN A 131 1.58 7.80 -24.01
CA GLN A 131 0.29 7.79 -24.69
C GLN A 131 -0.57 8.97 -24.22
N GLU A 132 -1.12 9.72 -25.17
CA GLU A 132 -2.11 10.77 -24.87
C GLU A 132 -3.47 10.13 -24.68
N ILE A 133 -3.85 9.89 -23.42
CA ILE A 133 -5.19 9.40 -23.06
C ILE A 133 -6.10 10.62 -22.92
N THR A 134 -7.09 10.74 -23.78
CA THR A 134 -8.01 11.88 -23.82
C THR A 134 -9.44 11.47 -23.51
N THR A 135 -9.86 10.28 -23.92
CA THR A 135 -11.23 9.79 -23.76
C THR A 135 -11.36 8.80 -22.60
N SER A 136 -12.59 8.64 -22.09
CA SER A 136 -12.88 7.66 -21.03
C SER A 136 -12.71 6.22 -21.51
N GLU A 137 -12.97 5.94 -22.79
CA GLU A 137 -12.81 4.60 -23.37
C GLU A 137 -11.33 4.22 -23.50
N GLU A 138 -10.47 5.17 -23.89
CA GLU A 138 -9.01 4.99 -23.88
C GLU A 138 -8.50 4.72 -22.46
N TRP A 139 -9.03 5.43 -21.46
CA TRP A 139 -8.69 5.20 -20.06
C TRP A 139 -9.08 3.79 -19.61
N GLU A 140 -10.29 3.34 -19.94
CA GLU A 140 -10.74 1.99 -19.61
C GLU A 140 -9.88 0.92 -20.31
N SER A 141 -9.61 1.07 -21.61
CA SER A 141 -8.73 0.15 -22.37
C SER A 141 -7.32 0.11 -21.77
N PHE A 142 -6.80 1.27 -21.37
CA PHE A 142 -5.52 1.40 -20.71
C PHE A 142 -5.46 0.62 -19.39
N LEU A 143 -6.49 0.74 -18.55
CA LEU A 143 -6.58 0.01 -17.28
C LEU A 143 -6.68 -1.50 -17.49
N HIS A 144 -7.44 -1.95 -18.48
CA HIS A 144 -7.52 -3.37 -18.85
C HIS A 144 -6.16 -3.93 -19.27
N ASN A 145 -5.46 -3.24 -20.16
CA ASN A 145 -4.12 -3.62 -20.63
C ASN A 145 -3.10 -3.65 -19.49
N THR A 146 -3.19 -2.67 -18.58
CA THR A 146 -2.30 -2.59 -17.40
C THR A 146 -2.59 -3.71 -16.41
N THR A 147 -3.87 -4.01 -16.16
CA THR A 147 -4.31 -5.12 -15.30
C THR A 147 -3.82 -6.46 -15.86
N PHE A 148 -4.00 -6.71 -17.16
CA PHE A 148 -3.51 -7.92 -17.82
C PHE A 148 -1.99 -8.08 -17.67
N ALA A 149 -1.23 -7.02 -17.96
CA ALA A 149 0.22 -7.03 -17.85
C ALA A 149 0.69 -7.31 -16.41
N ALA A 150 0.07 -6.66 -15.41
CA ALA A 150 0.43 -6.85 -14.01
C ALA A 150 0.14 -8.28 -13.52
N ARG A 151 -0.95 -8.91 -13.99
CA ARG A 151 -1.32 -10.29 -13.64
C ARG A 151 -0.37 -11.34 -14.21
N GLY A 152 0.15 -11.10 -15.41
CA GLY A 152 1.10 -11.99 -16.08
C GLY A 152 2.57 -11.75 -15.68
N SER A 153 2.88 -10.61 -15.07
CA SER A 153 4.26 -10.26 -14.72
C SER A 153 4.73 -10.99 -13.46
N ASN A 154 5.93 -11.58 -13.52
CA ASN A 154 6.54 -12.26 -12.38
C ASN A 154 6.88 -11.27 -11.26
N HIS A 155 6.35 -11.51 -10.06
CA HIS A 155 6.62 -10.66 -8.92
C HIS A 155 7.93 -11.06 -8.24
N SER A 156 8.86 -10.11 -8.08
CA SER A 156 10.23 -10.36 -7.59
C SER A 156 10.31 -11.08 -6.24
N MET A 157 9.39 -10.75 -5.32
CA MET A 157 9.29 -11.36 -3.98
C MET A 157 8.61 -12.75 -3.99
N LEU A 158 7.55 -12.92 -4.77
CA LEU A 158 6.76 -14.17 -4.79
C LEU A 158 7.34 -15.21 -5.76
N LYS A 159 8.23 -14.79 -6.67
CA LYS A 159 8.86 -15.63 -7.70
C LYS A 159 7.86 -16.32 -8.65
N ALA A 160 6.63 -15.82 -8.69
CA ALA A 160 5.55 -16.26 -9.56
C ALA A 160 4.72 -15.05 -9.99
N SER A 161 3.94 -15.21 -11.05
CA SER A 161 2.99 -14.18 -11.47
C SER A 161 1.73 -14.24 -10.60
N PRO A 162 1.05 -13.10 -10.38
CA PRO A 162 -0.19 -13.09 -9.60
C PRO A 162 -1.25 -14.09 -10.09
N ALA A 163 -1.36 -14.28 -11.40
CA ALA A 163 -2.30 -15.24 -11.97
C ALA A 163 -1.90 -16.70 -11.71
N GLN A 164 -0.61 -17.03 -11.75
CA GLN A 164 -0.12 -18.36 -11.36
C GLN A 164 -0.49 -18.68 -9.91
N LEU A 165 -0.32 -17.71 -9.01
CA LEU A 165 -0.64 -17.86 -7.59
C LEU A 165 -2.16 -17.98 -7.35
N ALA A 166 -2.96 -17.15 -8.02
CA ALA A 166 -4.41 -17.14 -7.82
C ALA A 166 -5.13 -18.33 -8.47
N PHE A 167 -4.74 -18.70 -9.68
CA PHE A 167 -5.46 -19.69 -10.50
C PHE A 167 -4.73 -21.02 -10.65
N GLY A 168 -3.50 -21.14 -10.17
CA GLY A 168 -2.70 -22.36 -10.31
C GLY A 168 -2.28 -22.66 -11.75
N ARG A 169 -2.29 -21.66 -12.64
CA ARG A 169 -1.87 -21.79 -14.04
C ARG A 169 -1.33 -20.48 -14.59
N ASP A 170 -0.45 -20.58 -15.58
CA ASP A 170 0.08 -19.41 -16.27
C ASP A 170 -0.96 -18.75 -17.20
N MET A 171 -0.78 -17.45 -17.46
CA MET A 171 -1.68 -16.68 -18.33
C MET A 171 -1.31 -16.75 -19.81
N PHE A 172 -0.04 -16.96 -20.13
CA PHE A 172 0.48 -16.97 -21.50
C PHE A 172 0.62 -18.38 -22.04
N VAL A 173 1.02 -19.32 -21.18
CA VAL A 173 1.25 -20.71 -21.56
C VAL A 173 0.37 -21.65 -20.75
N ASP A 174 0.01 -22.80 -21.33
CA ASP A 174 -0.75 -23.83 -20.63
C ASP A 174 0.17 -24.65 -19.70
N LEU A 175 0.67 -23.97 -18.66
CA LEU A 175 1.55 -24.55 -17.65
C LEU A 175 0.86 -24.46 -16.28
N ALA A 176 0.63 -25.62 -15.68
CA ALA A 176 0.14 -25.71 -14.31
C ALA A 176 1.20 -25.18 -13.33
N HIS A 177 0.76 -24.39 -12.36
CA HIS A 177 1.58 -23.85 -11.28
C HIS A 177 1.03 -24.32 -9.94
N LYS A 178 1.91 -24.87 -9.10
CA LYS A 178 1.56 -25.24 -7.72
C LYS A 178 2.36 -24.40 -6.76
N THR A 179 1.66 -23.65 -5.92
CA THR A 179 2.26 -22.83 -4.86
C THR A 179 2.16 -23.56 -3.52
N ASP A 180 3.25 -23.56 -2.76
CA ASP A 180 3.26 -23.96 -1.37
C ASP A 180 2.87 -22.76 -0.49
N TRP A 181 1.58 -22.68 -0.15
CA TRP A 181 1.04 -21.60 0.67
C TRP A 181 1.48 -21.67 2.13
N GLU A 182 1.82 -22.85 2.64
CA GLU A 182 2.32 -22.99 4.02
C GLU A 182 3.72 -22.39 4.13
N ALA A 183 4.61 -22.71 3.19
CA ALA A 183 5.94 -22.11 3.12
C ALA A 183 5.88 -20.58 2.92
N GLU A 184 4.98 -20.10 2.06
CA GLU A 184 4.80 -18.67 1.81
C GLU A 184 4.28 -17.93 3.05
N HIS A 185 3.32 -18.55 3.76
CA HIS A 185 2.79 -18.03 5.01
C HIS A 185 3.89 -17.90 6.06
N LEU A 186 4.65 -18.97 6.31
CA LEU A 186 5.77 -18.98 7.26
C LEU A 186 6.81 -17.91 6.92
N ARG A 187 7.15 -17.77 5.64
CA ARG A 187 8.10 -16.76 5.14
C ARG A 187 7.62 -15.34 5.45
N LYS A 188 6.35 -15.03 5.17
CA LYS A 188 5.81 -13.68 5.37
C LYS A 188 5.60 -13.36 6.85
N VAL A 189 5.22 -14.35 7.68
CA VAL A 189 5.21 -14.21 9.14
C VAL A 189 6.60 -13.85 9.67
N GLN A 190 7.64 -14.54 9.21
CA GLN A 190 9.02 -14.25 9.61
C GLN A 190 9.48 -12.85 9.16
N LEU A 191 9.15 -12.44 7.93
CA LEU A 191 9.46 -11.10 7.43
C LEU A 191 8.79 -10.00 8.26
N VAL A 192 7.52 -10.18 8.61
CA VAL A 192 6.79 -9.21 9.43
C VAL A 192 7.33 -9.16 10.84
N ARG A 193 7.72 -10.29 11.43
CA ARG A 193 8.41 -10.33 12.72
C ARG A 193 9.70 -9.52 12.69
N LEU A 194 10.57 -9.76 11.70
CA LEU A 194 11.83 -9.03 11.53
C LEU A 194 11.61 -7.53 11.32
N HIS A 195 10.57 -7.16 10.56
CA HIS A 195 10.18 -5.77 10.35
C HIS A 195 9.70 -5.11 11.65
N ASN A 196 8.82 -5.77 12.41
CA ASN A 196 8.36 -5.27 13.71
C ASN A 196 9.52 -5.10 14.71
N GLU A 197 10.46 -6.04 14.74
CA GLU A 197 11.68 -5.94 15.55
C GLU A 197 12.60 -4.79 15.10
N ARG A 198 12.59 -4.43 13.81
CA ARG A 198 13.35 -3.28 13.28
C ARG A 198 12.66 -1.96 13.64
N GLU A 199 11.34 -1.87 13.45
CA GLU A 199 10.54 -0.69 13.81
C GLU A 199 10.63 -0.41 15.32
N ASN A 200 10.62 -1.44 16.15
CA ASN A 200 10.76 -1.35 17.61
C ASN A 200 12.18 -1.10 18.12
N ARG A 201 13.20 -1.18 17.25
CA ARG A 201 14.59 -0.82 17.56
C ARG A 201 14.91 0.65 17.27
N GLY A 202 13.95 1.40 16.72
CA GLY A 202 14.04 2.84 16.49
C GLY A 202 14.17 3.66 17.77
#